data_AF-A0AAJ4IGQ1-F1
#
_entry.id   AF-A0AAJ4IGQ1-F1
#
_cell.length_a   1.000
_cell.length_b   1.000
_cell.length_c   1.000
_cell.angle_alpha   90.00
_cell.angle_beta   90.00
_cell.angle_gamma   90.00
#
_symmetry.space_group_name_H-M   'P 1'
#
loop_
_entity.id
_entity.type
_entity.pdbx_description
1 polymer ?
#
loop_
_entity_poly.entity_id
_entity_poly.type
_entity_poly.pdbx_seq_one_letter_code
_entity_poly.pdbx_strand_id
1 'polypeptide(L)'
;MRCGLGQSWDGKTCNGEAKEYKWRDAIKLKHNFAGSTAWRLPTIDELESLVLCSEGRHFSSNFINQLFDTYFYYSMFSNKLAGQCRGESYQKPTINLIAFPNTGNQSYWSSSPFIYRDTAIGGWGVYFGDGAVVDELIGGAESRVRFVRDGR
;
A
#
# COMPACT_ATOMS: atom_id res chain seq x y z
N MET A 1 2.70 -11.58 -5.35
CA MET A 1 1.99 -12.77 -4.82
C MET A 1 0.51 -12.46 -4.62
N ARG A 2 -0.37 -13.48 -4.68
CA ARG A 2 -1.84 -13.31 -4.55
C ARG A 2 -2.30 -13.01 -3.12
N CYS A 3 -1.60 -13.54 -2.12
CA CYS A 3 -1.95 -13.35 -0.71
C CYS A 3 -1.08 -12.29 -0.03
N GLY A 4 -1.55 -11.76 1.11
CA GLY A 4 -0.69 -11.00 2.01
C GLY A 4 0.34 -11.92 2.68
N LEU A 5 1.43 -11.35 3.19
CA LEU A 5 2.42 -12.11 3.94
C LEU A 5 1.82 -12.67 5.23
N GLY A 6 2.07 -13.95 5.51
CA GLY A 6 1.46 -14.66 6.63
C GLY A 6 0.22 -15.48 6.25
N GLN A 7 -0.38 -15.20 5.10
CA GLN A 7 -1.47 -16.00 4.53
C GLN A 7 -0.95 -17.09 3.60
N SER A 8 -1.75 -18.14 3.37
CA SER A 8 -1.43 -19.25 2.48
C SER A 8 -2.45 -19.39 1.36
N TRP A 9 -1.98 -19.59 0.13
CA TRP A 9 -2.84 -19.82 -1.04
C TRP A 9 -3.24 -21.30 -1.13
N ASP A 10 -4.54 -21.60 -1.23
CA ASP A 10 -5.05 -22.98 -1.35
C ASP A 10 -5.48 -23.37 -2.78
N GLY A 11 -5.24 -22.50 -3.77
CA GLY A 11 -5.73 -22.67 -5.14
C GLY A 11 -7.01 -21.88 -5.45
N LYS A 12 -7.71 -21.38 -4.44
CA LYS A 12 -8.96 -20.60 -4.58
C LYS A 12 -8.93 -19.29 -3.81
N THR A 13 -8.45 -19.30 -2.57
CA THR A 13 -8.43 -18.14 -1.67
C THR A 13 -7.15 -18.09 -0.83
N CYS A 14 -6.98 -16.97 -0.13
CA CYS A 14 -5.90 -16.76 0.83
C CYS A 14 -6.40 -17.09 2.23
N ASN A 15 -5.89 -18.16 2.83
CA ASN A 15 -6.27 -18.61 4.17
C ASN A 15 -5.39 -17.99 5.25
N GLY A 16 -5.99 -17.79 6.43
CA GLY A 16 -5.36 -17.15 7.58
C GLY A 16 -5.36 -15.63 7.51
N GLU A 17 -4.76 -15.00 8.51
CA GLU A 17 -4.64 -13.55 8.61
C GLU A 17 -3.28 -13.07 8.10
N ALA A 18 -3.27 -11.92 7.43
CA ALA A 18 -2.03 -11.27 7.04
C ALA A 18 -1.33 -10.73 8.29
N LYS A 19 -0.04 -11.02 8.42
CA LYS A 19 0.80 -10.53 9.51
C LYS A 19 1.03 -9.03 9.37
N GLU A 20 1.09 -8.37 10.50
CA GLU A 20 1.39 -6.94 10.61
C GLU A 20 2.87 -6.75 10.96
N TYR A 21 3.45 -5.68 10.42
CA TYR A 21 4.85 -5.34 10.58
C TYR A 21 5.00 -3.83 10.76
N LYS A 22 5.97 -3.40 11.56
CA LYS A 22 6.47 -2.02 11.49
C LYS A 22 7.18 -1.81 10.17
N TRP A 23 7.10 -0.60 9.62
CA TRP A 23 7.69 -0.32 8.31
C TRP A 23 9.20 -0.65 8.24
N ARG A 24 9.97 -0.34 9.30
CA ARG A 24 11.41 -0.67 9.39
C ARG A 24 11.72 -2.16 9.27
N ASP A 25 10.81 -3.01 9.74
CA ASP A 25 10.98 -4.45 9.66
C ASP A 25 10.47 -4.95 8.31
N ALA A 26 9.36 -4.39 7.82
CA ALA A 26 8.77 -4.71 6.53
C ALA A 26 9.76 -4.57 5.36
N ILE A 27 10.53 -3.48 5.31
CA ILE A 27 11.52 -3.24 4.24
C ILE A 27 12.72 -4.20 4.28
N LYS A 28 12.95 -4.89 5.40
CA LYS A 28 14.04 -5.86 5.57
C LYS A 28 13.59 -7.30 5.29
N LEU A 29 12.29 -7.52 5.13
CA LEU A 29 11.74 -8.85 4.89
C LEU A 29 12.27 -9.40 3.57
N LYS A 30 12.76 -10.65 3.63
CA LYS A 30 13.11 -11.44 2.46
C LYS A 30 12.09 -12.56 2.32
N HIS A 31 11.67 -12.84 1.10
CA HIS A 31 10.70 -13.89 0.83
C HIS A 31 11.18 -14.80 -0.28
N ASN A 32 11.19 -16.10 0.00
CA ASN A 32 11.52 -17.14 -0.97
C ASN A 32 10.23 -17.88 -1.28
N PHE A 33 9.69 -17.66 -2.47
CA PHE A 33 8.39 -18.20 -2.86
C PHE A 33 8.37 -18.58 -4.34
N ALA A 34 7.67 -19.67 -4.66
CA ALA A 34 7.55 -20.19 -6.02
C ALA A 34 8.91 -20.32 -6.75
N GLY A 35 9.94 -20.80 -6.06
CA GLY A 35 11.29 -21.00 -6.61
C GLY A 35 12.08 -19.72 -6.90
N SER A 36 11.60 -18.56 -6.42
CA SER A 36 12.24 -17.26 -6.64
C SER A 36 12.56 -16.59 -5.30
N THR A 37 13.72 -15.93 -5.24
CA THR A 37 14.13 -15.03 -4.14
C THR A 37 13.97 -13.55 -4.54
N ALA A 38 13.59 -13.28 -5.80
CA ALA A 38 13.38 -11.94 -6.35
C ALA A 38 11.99 -11.39 -5.97
N TRP A 39 11.68 -11.42 -4.67
CA TRP A 39 10.47 -10.84 -4.11
C TRP A 39 10.84 -9.63 -3.27
N ARG A 40 10.22 -8.49 -3.56
CA ARG A 40 10.42 -7.24 -2.82
C ARG A 40 9.10 -6.58 -2.47
N LEU A 41 9.15 -5.72 -1.47
CA LEU A 41 8.03 -4.86 -1.14
C LEU A 41 7.78 -3.92 -2.35
N PRO A 42 6.51 -3.69 -2.75
CA PRO A 42 6.19 -2.81 -3.85
C PRO A 42 6.56 -1.36 -3.51
N THR A 43 6.92 -0.59 -4.51
CA THR A 43 6.96 0.87 -4.40
C THR A 43 5.55 1.41 -4.17
N ILE A 44 5.43 2.65 -3.69
CA ILE A 44 4.10 3.27 -3.49
C ILE A 44 3.29 3.30 -4.79
N ASP A 45 3.92 3.66 -5.91
CA ASP A 45 3.28 3.66 -7.23
C ASP A 45 2.74 2.27 -7.64
N GLU A 46 3.52 1.21 -7.42
CA GLU A 46 3.09 -0.15 -7.72
C GLU A 46 1.92 -0.57 -6.83
N LEU A 47 1.97 -0.26 -5.55
CA LEU A 47 0.92 -0.61 -4.61
C LEU A 47 -0.38 0.18 -4.89
N GLU A 48 -0.24 1.45 -5.18
CA GLU A 48 -1.34 2.35 -5.52
C GLU A 48 -2.01 1.95 -6.84
N SER A 49 -1.24 1.44 -7.82
CA SER A 49 -1.80 0.94 -9.08
C SER A 49 -2.78 -0.22 -8.90
N LEU A 50 -2.79 -0.87 -7.74
CA LEU A 50 -3.75 -1.93 -7.41
C LEU A 50 -5.12 -1.37 -6.98
N VAL A 51 -5.22 -0.07 -6.70
CA VAL A 51 -6.45 0.56 -6.24
C VAL A 51 -7.47 0.61 -7.38
N LEU A 52 -8.67 0.09 -7.10
CA LEU A 52 -9.82 0.12 -7.99
C LEU A 52 -10.92 0.99 -7.39
N CYS A 53 -11.22 2.10 -8.08
CA CYS A 53 -12.35 2.97 -7.77
C CYS A 53 -13.33 2.98 -8.95
N SER A 54 -14.56 2.52 -8.73
CA SER A 54 -15.61 2.46 -9.76
C SER A 54 -15.98 3.84 -10.34
N GLU A 55 -15.94 4.88 -9.50
CA GLU A 55 -16.31 6.26 -9.86
C GLU A 55 -15.08 7.17 -10.02
N GLY A 56 -13.89 6.58 -10.11
CA GLY A 56 -12.62 7.30 -10.13
C GLY A 56 -12.18 7.78 -8.74
N ARG A 57 -11.13 8.61 -8.72
CA ARG A 57 -10.50 9.14 -7.51
C ARG A 57 -10.77 10.63 -7.35
N HIS A 58 -10.87 11.09 -6.10
CA HIS A 58 -10.87 12.52 -5.78
C HIS A 58 -9.66 12.89 -4.93
N PHE A 59 -9.09 14.06 -5.21
CA PHE A 59 -8.10 14.67 -4.36
C PHE A 59 -8.77 15.09 -3.04
N SER A 60 -8.32 14.58 -1.90
CA SER A 60 -8.90 14.97 -0.60
C SER A 60 -8.43 16.37 -0.24
N SER A 61 -9.32 17.36 -0.32
CA SER A 61 -9.05 18.76 0.04
C SER A 61 -8.82 18.99 1.53
N ASN A 62 -8.99 17.97 2.39
CA ASN A 62 -8.77 18.11 3.83
C ASN A 62 -7.28 18.09 4.23
N PHE A 63 -6.37 17.83 3.29
CA PHE A 63 -4.91 17.95 3.49
C PHE A 63 -4.36 19.37 3.28
N ILE A 64 -5.21 20.35 2.93
CA ILE A 64 -4.76 21.69 2.52
C ILE A 64 -4.20 22.53 3.70
N ASN A 65 -4.47 22.16 4.96
CA ASN A 65 -4.16 23.03 6.11
C ASN A 65 -3.16 22.47 7.14
N GLN A 66 -2.42 21.39 6.84
CA GLN A 66 -1.39 20.89 7.76
C GLN A 66 -0.02 20.79 7.08
N LEU A 67 0.68 21.93 7.08
CA LEU A 67 2.13 22.11 6.96
C LEU A 67 2.83 21.38 5.79
N PHE A 68 3.10 22.14 4.71
CA PHE A 68 4.17 21.89 3.73
C PHE A 68 4.46 20.42 3.44
N ASP A 69 3.44 19.72 2.97
CA ASP A 69 3.58 18.33 2.61
C ASP A 69 4.38 18.23 1.30
N THR A 70 5.63 17.76 1.38
CA THR A 70 6.50 17.46 0.23
C THR A 70 5.78 16.56 -0.78
N TYR A 71 4.79 15.79 -0.31
CA TYR A 71 3.94 14.94 -1.12
C TYR A 71 2.84 15.72 -1.90
N PHE A 72 2.33 16.85 -1.40
CA PHE A 72 1.42 17.73 -2.16
C PHE A 72 2.15 18.37 -3.34
N TYR A 73 3.37 18.86 -3.11
CA TYR A 73 4.25 19.33 -4.18
C TYR A 73 4.50 18.19 -5.19
N TYR A 74 4.94 17.01 -4.74
CA TYR A 74 5.22 15.90 -5.64
C TYR A 74 3.97 15.37 -6.38
N SER A 75 2.82 15.23 -5.72
CA SER A 75 1.57 14.69 -6.32
C SER A 75 0.85 15.70 -7.21
N MET A 76 0.94 17.00 -6.93
CA MET A 76 0.43 18.07 -7.79
C MET A 76 1.28 18.25 -9.05
N PHE A 77 2.61 18.13 -8.95
CA PHE A 77 3.51 18.20 -10.11
C PHE A 77 3.62 16.88 -10.89
N SER A 78 3.33 15.73 -10.26
CA SER A 78 3.40 14.40 -10.90
C SER A 78 2.04 13.85 -11.34
N ASN A 79 0.91 14.48 -10.96
CA ASN A 79 -0.47 14.00 -11.16
C ASN A 79 -0.75 12.56 -10.67
N LYS A 80 0.12 12.00 -9.81
CA LYS A 80 0.23 10.53 -9.73
C LYS A 80 -0.33 9.89 -8.47
N LEU A 81 -0.54 10.65 -7.39
CA LEU A 81 -0.40 10.06 -6.05
C LEU A 81 -1.38 10.56 -4.99
N ALA A 82 -2.34 11.41 -5.31
CA ALA A 82 -3.17 12.03 -4.27
C ALA A 82 -4.65 11.88 -4.56
N GLY A 83 -5.24 10.83 -3.99
CA GLY A 83 -6.68 10.72 -3.89
C GLY A 83 -7.17 9.42 -3.28
N GLN A 84 -8.32 9.48 -2.66
CA GLN A 84 -9.13 8.31 -2.27
C GLN A 84 -10.23 8.11 -3.30
N CYS A 85 -10.93 6.98 -3.25
CA CYS A 85 -12.06 6.72 -4.14
C CYS A 85 -13.17 7.74 -3.93
N ARG A 86 -13.79 8.15 -5.04
CA ARG A 86 -14.83 9.17 -5.05
C ARG A 86 -16.15 8.67 -4.47
N GLY A 87 -16.74 9.50 -3.61
CA GLY A 87 -18.04 9.22 -2.97
C GLY A 87 -17.95 8.12 -1.91
N GLU A 88 -19.01 7.34 -1.76
CA GLU A 88 -19.07 6.20 -0.83
C GLU A 88 -19.55 4.91 -1.51
N SER A 89 -19.96 4.98 -2.78
CA SER A 89 -20.60 3.89 -3.54
C SER A 89 -19.61 3.02 -4.33
N TYR A 90 -18.39 2.86 -3.83
CA TYR A 90 -17.36 2.02 -4.43
C TYR A 90 -17.23 0.67 -3.70
N GLN A 91 -16.68 -0.33 -4.41
CA GLN A 91 -16.37 -1.63 -3.83
C GLN A 91 -15.33 -1.48 -2.71
N LYS A 92 -15.59 -2.09 -1.56
CA LYS A 92 -14.63 -2.20 -0.45
C LYS A 92 -14.24 -3.66 -0.22
N PRO A 93 -12.94 -3.99 -0.11
CA PRO A 93 -11.80 -3.11 -0.34
C PRO A 93 -11.69 -2.68 -1.81
N THR A 94 -11.01 -1.57 -2.02
CA THR A 94 -10.79 -0.90 -3.30
C THR A 94 -9.68 -1.59 -4.10
N ILE A 95 -9.78 -2.91 -4.29
CA ILE A 95 -8.78 -3.74 -4.97
C ILE A 95 -9.47 -4.86 -5.76
N ASN A 96 -8.80 -5.41 -6.78
CA ASN A 96 -9.31 -6.59 -7.51
C ASN A 96 -9.33 -7.84 -6.61
N LEU A 97 -10.49 -8.18 -6.04
CA LEU A 97 -10.67 -9.34 -5.16
C LEU A 97 -10.54 -10.69 -5.88
N ILE A 98 -10.61 -10.73 -7.21
CA ILE A 98 -10.35 -11.95 -8.00
C ILE A 98 -8.84 -12.20 -8.09
N ALA A 99 -8.04 -11.13 -8.24
CA ALA A 99 -6.58 -11.22 -8.25
C ALA A 99 -6.00 -11.38 -6.83
N PHE A 100 -6.61 -10.69 -5.85
CA PHE A 100 -6.15 -10.57 -4.46
C PHE A 100 -7.26 -10.95 -3.46
N PRO A 101 -7.69 -12.21 -3.45
CA PRO A 101 -8.80 -12.66 -2.60
C PRO A 101 -8.45 -12.58 -1.12
N ASN A 102 -9.49 -12.48 -0.29
CA ASN A 102 -9.39 -12.28 1.17
C ASN A 102 -8.48 -11.10 1.58
N THR A 103 -8.48 -10.04 0.75
CA THR A 103 -7.95 -8.74 1.17
C THR A 103 -9.03 -8.03 2.00
N GLY A 104 -8.67 -7.47 3.15
CA GLY A 104 -9.55 -6.65 3.97
C GLY A 104 -9.38 -5.14 3.72
N ASN A 105 -10.26 -4.33 4.32
CA ASN A 105 -10.18 -2.87 4.34
C ASN A 105 -9.05 -2.38 5.27
N GLN A 106 -7.81 -2.64 4.87
CA GLN A 106 -6.62 -2.49 5.70
C GLN A 106 -5.49 -1.82 4.92
N SER A 107 -4.53 -1.28 5.66
CA SER A 107 -3.33 -0.68 5.09
C SER A 107 -2.31 -1.76 4.69
N TYR A 108 -1.54 -1.45 3.65
CA TYR A 108 -0.40 -2.25 3.21
C TYR A 108 0.83 -1.37 3.02
N TRP A 109 2.00 -1.84 3.47
CA TRP A 109 3.25 -1.12 3.32
C TRP A 109 3.79 -1.16 1.89
N SER A 110 4.37 -0.02 1.49
CA SER A 110 5.29 0.08 0.36
C SER A 110 6.75 0.17 0.82
N SER A 111 7.69 -0.02 -0.09
CA SER A 111 9.13 0.22 0.12
C SER A 111 9.51 1.69 0.06
N SER A 112 8.57 2.59 -0.27
CA SER A 112 8.87 4.00 -0.43
C SER A 112 9.05 4.65 0.94
N PRO A 113 10.23 5.25 1.22
CA PRO A 113 10.47 5.92 2.49
C PRO A 113 9.70 7.24 2.57
N PHE A 114 9.18 7.55 3.75
CA PHE A 114 8.77 8.91 4.10
C PHE A 114 9.98 9.64 4.66
N ILE A 115 10.48 10.63 3.90
CA ILE A 115 11.72 11.34 4.18
C ILE A 115 11.40 12.73 4.73
N TYR A 116 12.01 13.08 5.86
CA TYR A 116 12.01 14.43 6.41
C TYR A 116 13.45 14.85 6.67
N ARG A 117 13.85 16.01 6.12
CA ARG A 117 15.23 16.54 6.21
C ARG A 117 16.28 15.47 5.95
N ASP A 118 16.17 14.82 4.78
CA ASP A 118 17.06 13.75 4.30
C ASP A 118 17.14 12.49 5.18
N THR A 119 16.27 12.38 6.18
CA THR A 119 16.19 11.23 7.07
C THR A 119 14.90 10.47 6.81
N ALA A 120 14.99 9.16 6.57
CA ALA A 120 13.80 8.31 6.55
C ALA A 120 13.20 8.28 7.97
N ILE A 121 12.01 8.86 8.11
CA ILE A 121 11.26 8.95 9.38
C ILE A 121 10.01 8.09 9.37
N GLY A 122 9.66 7.47 8.24
CA GLY A 122 8.45 6.69 8.07
C GLY A 122 8.43 5.89 6.77
N GLY A 123 7.26 5.34 6.47
CA GLY A 123 6.99 4.67 5.21
C GLY A 123 5.62 4.99 4.67
N TRP A 124 5.50 4.95 3.34
CA TRP A 124 4.22 5.09 2.67
C TRP A 124 3.51 3.74 2.55
N GLY A 125 2.19 3.78 2.54
CA GLY A 125 1.32 2.64 2.31
C GLY A 125 0.02 3.05 1.62
N VAL A 126 -0.82 2.05 1.33
CA VAL A 126 -2.15 2.26 0.76
C VAL A 126 -3.18 1.64 1.69
N TYR A 127 -4.20 2.41 2.07
CA TYR A 127 -5.37 1.92 2.78
C TYR A 127 -6.43 1.47 1.77
N PHE A 128 -6.65 0.16 1.62
CA PHE A 128 -7.64 -0.35 0.67
C PHE A 128 -9.10 -0.19 1.13
N GLY A 129 -9.37 0.41 2.29
CA GLY A 129 -10.75 0.71 2.69
C GLY A 129 -11.39 1.81 1.83
N ASP A 130 -10.59 2.77 1.38
CA ASP A 130 -11.00 3.85 0.48
C ASP A 130 -9.98 4.14 -0.64
N GLY A 131 -8.86 3.45 -0.68
CA GLY A 131 -7.82 3.62 -1.69
C GLY A 131 -6.89 4.81 -1.45
N ALA A 132 -6.91 5.43 -0.27
CA ALA A 132 -6.00 6.51 0.10
C ALA A 132 -4.55 6.03 0.23
N VAL A 133 -3.61 6.89 -0.18
CA VAL A 133 -2.21 6.76 0.20
C VAL A 133 -2.05 7.34 1.61
N VAL A 134 -1.35 6.62 2.47
CA VAL A 134 -1.10 6.97 3.87
C VAL A 134 0.40 6.93 4.16
N ASP A 135 0.89 7.81 5.01
CA ASP A 135 2.21 7.73 5.62
C ASP A 135 2.10 7.40 7.12
N GLU A 136 3.08 6.67 7.62
CA GLU A 136 3.24 6.48 9.06
C GLU A 136 4.70 6.63 9.47
N LEU A 137 4.88 7.16 10.68
CA LEU A 137 6.19 7.29 11.30
C LEU A 137 6.77 5.92 11.69
N ILE A 138 8.09 5.82 11.65
CA ILE A 138 8.90 4.64 11.89
C ILE A 138 8.65 3.91 13.23
N GLY A 139 8.19 4.64 14.24
CA GLY A 139 7.85 4.11 15.57
C GLY A 139 6.36 3.82 15.78
N GLY A 140 5.54 4.09 14.77
CA GLY A 140 4.08 4.06 14.82
C GLY A 140 3.47 2.71 14.47
N ALA A 141 2.35 2.77 13.75
CA ALA A 141 1.44 1.66 13.49
C ALA A 141 2.08 0.49 12.71
N GLU A 142 1.56 -0.70 12.95
CA GLU A 142 1.90 -1.89 12.17
C GLU A 142 0.94 -2.01 10.99
N SER A 143 1.42 -2.55 9.88
CA SER A 143 0.63 -2.71 8.66
C SER A 143 1.01 -3.99 7.92
N ARG A 144 0.15 -4.40 6.99
CA ARG A 144 0.31 -5.66 6.25
C ARG A 144 1.29 -5.49 5.11
N VAL A 145 1.84 -6.61 4.64
CA VAL A 145 2.80 -6.64 3.54
C VAL A 145 2.31 -7.52 2.42
N ARG A 146 2.48 -7.08 1.18
CA ARG A 146 2.30 -7.90 -0.02
C ARG A 146 3.54 -7.77 -0.90
N PHE A 147 4.16 -8.88 -1.28
CA PHE A 147 5.32 -8.85 -2.16
C PHE A 147 4.94 -8.76 -3.63
N VAL A 148 5.71 -7.98 -4.39
CA VAL A 148 5.76 -8.02 -5.85
C VAL A 148 7.01 -8.76 -6.30
N ARG A 149 6.94 -9.38 -7.48
CA ARG A 149 8.09 -10.05 -8.08
C ARG A 149 8.89 -9.00 -8.83
N ASP A 150 10.20 -8.98 -8.64
CA ASP A 150 11.05 -8.11 -9.42
C ASP A 150 10.97 -8.51 -10.89
N GLY A 151 10.64 -7.55 -11.76
CA GLY A 151 10.56 -7.76 -13.19
C GLY A 151 11.94 -8.05 -13.75
N ARG A 152 12.09 -9.17 -14.46
CA ARG A 152 13.20 -9.37 -15.40
C ARG A 152 12.72 -9.11 -16.80
#